data_AF-A0A0Q8RLT2-F1
#
_entry.id   AF-A0A0Q8RLT2-F1
#
_cell.length_a   1.000
_cell.length_b   1.000
_cell.length_c   1.000
_cell.angle_alpha   90.00
_cell.angle_beta   90.00
_cell.angle_gamma   90.00
#
_symmetry.space_group_name_H-M   'P 1'
#
loop_
_entity.id
_entity.type
_entity.pdbx_description
1 polymer ?
#
loop_
_entity_poly.entity_id
_entity_poly.type
_entity_poly.pdbx_seq_one_letter_code
_entity_poly.pdbx_strand_id
1 'polypeptide(L)'
;MSISRSVVYFAYLGDEGTEAGVVGQRLAFMRRQLRWLSDLIEASLDPIEVLVPYVAPRAWDAEVHDAITRHGFRIDPASIRSDRRNSFEYPGFRAMRTLAEGAAPDDLIYYCHSKGIVQLAESKMGLFRLHTEVGLTADLARLTANPNLTRAGLFPSRRGWCWYNFFWIKAGYMAGRTVRESADRYHFEALIGDYDDKEGYRGVLPLIDRLPFEDSGIAVKPWYRAEETASPALFATYRYYAGLECPRRLPHPHEALPASAVDHPER
;
A
#
# COMPACT_ATOMS: atom_id res chain seq x y z
N MET A 1 -20.81 12.10 8.30
CA MET A 1 -20.47 10.66 8.33
C MET A 1 -18.95 10.56 8.35
N SER A 2 -18.37 9.69 9.18
CA SER A 2 -16.92 9.46 9.17
C SER A 2 -16.55 8.66 7.92
N ILE A 3 -15.48 9.05 7.23
CA ILE A 3 -14.98 8.31 6.06
C ILE A 3 -14.27 7.05 6.57
N SER A 4 -14.69 5.89 6.08
CA SER A 4 -14.07 4.62 6.43
C SER A 4 -12.76 4.41 5.68
N ARG A 5 -11.83 3.69 6.30
CA ARG A 5 -10.54 3.30 5.73
C ARG A 5 -10.40 1.78 5.81
N SER A 6 -9.94 1.18 4.72
CA SER A 6 -9.61 -0.24 4.69
C SER A 6 -8.33 -0.49 3.94
N VAL A 7 -7.68 -1.62 4.22
CA VAL A 7 -6.48 -2.09 3.53
C VAL A 7 -6.81 -3.39 2.79
N VAL A 8 -6.39 -3.48 1.53
CA VAL A 8 -6.28 -4.76 0.81
C VAL A 8 -4.80 -5.10 0.67
N TYR A 9 -4.35 -6.11 1.44
CA TYR A 9 -3.00 -6.64 1.35
C TYR A 9 -2.98 -7.91 0.48
N PHE A 10 -2.42 -7.83 -0.73
CA PHE A 10 -2.33 -8.99 -1.62
C PHE A 10 -1.00 -9.74 -1.48
N ALA A 11 -1.06 -11.06 -1.28
CA ALA A 11 0.12 -11.93 -1.18
C ALA A 11 0.13 -13.09 -2.18
N TYR A 12 1.23 -13.23 -2.92
CA TYR A 12 1.52 -14.41 -3.75
C TYR A 12 2.66 -15.22 -3.14
N LEU A 13 2.35 -16.42 -2.64
CA LEU A 13 3.31 -17.35 -2.05
C LEU A 13 3.70 -18.47 -3.02
N GLY A 14 2.82 -18.84 -3.95
CA GLY A 14 3.06 -19.88 -4.94
C GLY A 14 1.76 -20.46 -5.48
N ASP A 15 1.88 -21.23 -6.56
CA ASP A 15 0.82 -22.09 -7.09
C ASP A 15 0.93 -23.53 -6.54
N GLU A 16 0.01 -24.43 -6.91
CA GLU A 16 0.03 -25.83 -6.44
C GLU A 16 1.34 -26.59 -6.77
N GLY A 17 2.08 -26.14 -7.79
CA GLY A 17 3.36 -26.75 -8.18
C GLY A 17 4.57 -26.20 -7.42
N THR A 18 4.39 -25.17 -6.58
CA THR A 18 5.50 -24.53 -5.89
C THR A 18 6.01 -25.40 -4.75
N GLU A 19 7.33 -25.64 -4.71
CA GLU A 19 7.98 -26.46 -3.68
C GLU A 19 7.71 -25.95 -2.25
N ALA A 20 7.43 -26.87 -1.33
CA ALA A 20 7.08 -26.56 0.05
C ALA A 20 8.13 -25.68 0.76
N GLY A 21 9.43 -25.94 0.55
CA GLY A 21 10.50 -25.12 1.13
C GLY A 21 10.44 -23.66 0.68
N VAL A 22 10.11 -23.42 -0.59
CA VAL A 22 9.96 -22.08 -1.16
C VAL A 22 8.75 -21.37 -0.57
N VAL A 23 7.60 -22.07 -0.45
CA VAL A 23 6.39 -21.51 0.15
C VAL A 23 6.62 -21.15 1.61
N GLY A 24 7.31 -22.00 2.38
CA GLY A 24 7.64 -21.73 3.78
C GLY A 24 8.49 -20.47 3.97
N GLN A 25 9.51 -20.27 3.12
CA GLN A 25 10.33 -19.05 3.15
C GLN A 25 9.51 -17.80 2.79
N ARG A 26 8.64 -17.90 1.78
CA ARG A 26 7.76 -16.80 1.37
C ARG A 26 6.74 -16.45 2.44
N LEU A 27 6.18 -17.45 3.14
CA LEU A 27 5.28 -17.25 4.26
C LEU A 27 6.00 -16.56 5.44
N ALA A 28 7.24 -16.93 5.74
CA ALA A 28 8.04 -16.23 6.76
C ALA A 28 8.26 -14.75 6.40
N PHE A 29 8.50 -14.45 5.12
CA PHE A 29 8.59 -13.08 4.63
C PHE A 29 7.25 -12.34 4.74
N MET A 30 6.13 -12.98 4.36
CA MET A 30 4.77 -12.44 4.53
C MET A 30 4.47 -12.08 5.99
N ARG A 31 4.81 -12.95 6.95
CA ARG A 31 4.61 -12.69 8.38
C ARG A 31 5.28 -11.41 8.85
N ARG A 32 6.48 -11.10 8.34
CA ARG A 32 7.18 -9.83 8.65
C ARG A 32 6.44 -8.61 8.08
N GLN A 33 5.83 -8.74 6.90
CA GLN A 33 5.03 -7.68 6.29
C GLN A 33 3.69 -7.48 7.03
N LEU A 34 3.02 -8.56 7.40
CA LEU A 34 1.76 -8.50 8.16
C LEU A 34 1.97 -7.88 9.55
N ARG A 35 3.03 -8.28 10.26
CA ARG A 35 3.38 -7.66 11.55
C ARG A 35 3.61 -6.16 11.39
N TRP A 36 4.40 -5.76 10.39
CA TRP A 36 4.64 -4.34 10.11
C TRP A 36 3.34 -3.56 9.87
N LEU A 37 2.40 -4.12 9.09
CA LEU A 37 1.08 -3.51 8.88
C LEU A 37 0.27 -3.42 10.17
N SER A 38 0.27 -4.49 11.00
CA SER A 38 -0.40 -4.51 12.31
C SER A 38 0.11 -3.38 13.19
N ASP A 39 1.43 -3.29 13.34
CA ASP A 39 2.08 -2.27 14.17
C ASP A 39 1.75 -0.84 13.68
N LEU A 40 1.69 -0.62 12.36
CA LEU A 40 1.30 0.68 11.79
C LEU A 40 -0.16 1.04 12.07
N ILE A 41 -1.07 0.09 11.90
CA ILE A 41 -2.50 0.30 12.11
C ILE A 41 -2.79 0.54 13.59
N GLU A 42 -2.20 -0.25 14.48
CA GLU A 42 -2.32 -0.08 15.93
C GLU A 42 -1.83 1.32 16.36
N ALA A 43 -0.73 1.80 15.78
CA ALA A 43 -0.21 3.13 16.07
C ALA A 43 -1.08 4.28 15.55
N SER A 44 -1.88 4.05 14.49
CA SER A 44 -2.74 5.09 13.89
C SER A 44 -3.96 5.45 14.76
N LEU A 45 -4.38 4.53 15.65
CA LEU A 45 -5.64 4.60 16.42
C LEU A 45 -6.92 4.66 15.57
N ASP A 46 -6.79 4.60 14.24
CA ASP A 46 -7.92 4.52 13.32
C ASP A 46 -8.43 3.07 13.24
N PRO A 47 -9.75 2.85 13.22
CA PRO A 47 -10.31 1.52 12.98
C PRO A 47 -10.17 1.15 11.49
N ILE A 48 -9.02 0.61 11.12
CA ILE A 48 -8.71 0.18 9.74
C ILE A 48 -8.91 -1.33 9.62
N GLU A 49 -9.88 -1.75 8.81
CA GLU A 49 -10.03 -3.17 8.46
C GLU A 49 -9.00 -3.61 7.42
N VAL A 50 -8.43 -4.80 7.59
CA VAL A 50 -7.50 -5.39 6.62
C VAL A 50 -8.10 -6.65 6.02
N LEU A 51 -8.20 -6.68 4.70
CA LEU A 51 -8.58 -7.85 3.90
C LEU A 51 -7.34 -8.40 3.17
N VAL A 52 -7.11 -9.70 3.29
CA VAL A 52 -5.95 -10.39 2.71
C VAL A 52 -6.38 -11.39 1.65
N PRO A 53 -6.45 -10.98 0.37
CA PRO A 53 -6.39 -11.91 -0.74
C PRO A 53 -4.99 -12.54 -0.85
N TYR A 54 -4.96 -13.85 -1.08
CA TYR A 54 -3.71 -14.58 -1.25
C TYR A 54 -3.79 -15.67 -2.32
N VAL A 55 -2.62 -16.10 -2.79
CA VAL A 55 -2.42 -17.31 -3.61
C VAL A 55 -1.28 -18.13 -3.00
N ALA A 56 -1.60 -19.35 -2.59
CA ALA A 56 -0.68 -20.35 -2.05
C ALA A 56 -1.21 -21.76 -2.40
N PRO A 57 -0.36 -22.80 -2.44
CA PRO A 57 -0.85 -24.17 -2.51
C PRO A 57 -1.82 -24.47 -1.37
N ARG A 58 -2.85 -25.29 -1.62
CA ARG A 58 -3.89 -25.60 -0.61
C ARG A 58 -3.33 -26.26 0.64
N ALA A 59 -2.24 -27.02 0.51
CA ALA A 59 -1.57 -27.67 1.63
C ALA A 59 -1.05 -26.67 2.69
N TRP A 60 -0.93 -25.38 2.35
CA TRP A 60 -0.47 -24.30 3.23
C TRP A 60 -1.60 -23.41 3.74
N ASP A 61 -2.87 -23.73 3.46
CA ASP A 61 -4.00 -22.87 3.83
C ASP A 61 -4.03 -22.63 5.35
N ALA A 62 -3.79 -23.65 6.17
CA ALA A 62 -3.80 -23.52 7.62
C ALA A 62 -2.74 -22.52 8.14
N GLU A 63 -1.51 -22.62 7.65
CA GLU A 63 -0.41 -21.76 8.07
C GLU A 63 -0.53 -20.33 7.53
N VAL A 64 -1.11 -20.16 6.35
CA VAL A 64 -1.43 -18.85 5.78
C VAL A 64 -2.56 -18.20 6.57
N HIS A 65 -3.61 -18.96 6.89
CA HIS A 65 -4.75 -18.46 7.68
C HIS A 65 -4.27 -18.05 9.07
N ASP A 66 -3.49 -18.88 9.76
CA ASP A 66 -2.87 -18.55 11.04
C ASP A 66 -2.03 -17.26 10.97
N ALA A 67 -1.22 -17.11 9.91
CA ALA A 67 -0.41 -15.90 9.73
C ALA A 67 -1.27 -14.63 9.58
N ILE A 68 -2.42 -14.72 8.90
CA ILE A 68 -3.34 -13.60 8.68
C ILE A 68 -4.13 -13.31 9.95
N THR A 69 -4.81 -14.31 10.51
CA THR A 69 -5.75 -14.13 11.63
C THR A 69 -5.05 -13.81 12.94
N ARG A 70 -3.76 -14.12 13.10
CA ARG A 70 -2.95 -13.71 14.27
C ARG A 70 -2.97 -12.19 14.50
N HIS A 71 -3.17 -11.40 13.45
CA HIS A 71 -3.25 -9.94 13.51
C HIS A 71 -4.70 -9.41 13.48
N GLY A 72 -5.70 -10.28 13.63
CA GLY A 72 -7.11 -9.90 13.48
C GLY A 72 -7.52 -9.57 12.04
N PHE A 73 -6.66 -9.80 11.06
CA PHE A 73 -6.95 -9.51 9.66
C PHE A 73 -7.91 -10.55 9.07
N ARG A 74 -8.69 -10.13 8.08
CA ARG A 74 -9.69 -10.96 7.41
C ARG A 74 -9.08 -11.62 6.18
N ILE A 75 -9.42 -12.88 5.97
CA ILE A 75 -9.06 -13.62 4.76
C ILE A 75 -10.11 -13.32 3.68
N ASP A 76 -9.68 -13.10 2.44
CA ASP A 76 -10.62 -13.03 1.31
C ASP A 76 -11.19 -14.44 1.03
N PRO A 77 -12.50 -14.67 1.22
CA PRO A 77 -13.11 -15.99 0.99
C PRO A 77 -12.97 -16.45 -0.47
N ALA A 78 -12.86 -15.51 -1.41
CA ALA A 78 -12.72 -15.84 -2.81
C ALA A 78 -11.29 -16.30 -3.17
N SER A 79 -10.28 -16.07 -2.31
CA SER A 79 -8.97 -16.71 -2.42
C SER A 79 -9.02 -18.19 -2.08
N ILE A 80 -9.80 -18.58 -1.06
CA ILE A 80 -9.93 -19.99 -0.65
C ILE A 80 -10.53 -20.84 -1.77
N ARG A 81 -11.51 -20.27 -2.50
CA ARG A 81 -12.26 -20.95 -3.56
C ARG A 81 -11.56 -20.94 -4.92
N SER A 82 -10.63 -20.01 -5.17
CA SER A 82 -10.01 -19.87 -6.49
C SER A 82 -9.04 -21.00 -6.83
N ASP A 83 -8.81 -21.19 -8.13
CA ASP A 83 -7.69 -21.99 -8.61
C ASP A 83 -6.37 -21.34 -8.16
N ARG A 84 -5.46 -22.13 -7.58
CA ARG A 84 -4.19 -21.64 -7.03
C ARG A 84 -3.15 -21.50 -8.15
N ARG A 85 -3.44 -20.64 -9.13
CA ARG A 85 -2.54 -20.29 -10.24
C ARG A 85 -2.07 -18.86 -10.12
N ASN A 86 -0.93 -18.56 -10.74
CA ASN A 86 -0.46 -17.19 -10.87
C ASN A 86 -1.37 -16.42 -11.84
N SER A 87 -2.23 -15.56 -11.30
CA SER A 87 -3.09 -14.62 -12.02
C SER A 87 -2.62 -13.16 -11.82
N PHE A 88 -1.32 -12.99 -11.55
CA PHE A 88 -0.69 -11.72 -11.21
C PHE A 88 -1.46 -11.02 -10.07
N GLU A 89 -1.82 -9.76 -10.24
CA GLU A 89 -2.51 -8.95 -9.24
C GLU A 89 -4.04 -9.12 -9.22
N TYR A 90 -4.61 -10.00 -10.07
CA TYR A 90 -6.06 -10.20 -10.15
C TYR A 90 -6.76 -10.41 -8.80
N PRO A 91 -6.28 -11.29 -7.89
CA PRO A 91 -6.98 -11.52 -6.63
C PRO A 91 -7.06 -10.26 -5.77
N GLY A 92 -5.99 -9.46 -5.76
CA GLY A 92 -5.94 -8.15 -5.09
C GLY A 92 -6.97 -7.17 -5.65
N PHE A 93 -6.99 -6.99 -6.97
CA PHE A 93 -7.92 -6.06 -7.63
C PHE A 93 -9.38 -6.51 -7.53
N ARG A 94 -9.64 -7.82 -7.61
CA ARG A 94 -10.97 -8.39 -7.39
C ARG A 94 -11.46 -8.10 -5.98
N ALA A 95 -10.62 -8.32 -4.97
CA ALA A 95 -10.96 -8.05 -3.57
C ALA A 95 -11.25 -6.56 -3.33
N MET A 96 -10.41 -5.67 -3.87
CA MET A 96 -10.65 -4.22 -3.81
C MET A 96 -11.97 -3.82 -4.44
N ARG A 97 -12.29 -4.33 -5.64
CA ARG A 97 -13.56 -4.03 -6.30
C ARG A 97 -14.76 -4.51 -5.48
N THR A 98 -14.69 -5.75 -4.99
CA THR A 98 -15.76 -6.34 -4.17
C THR A 98 -16.00 -5.52 -2.91
N LEU A 99 -14.92 -5.08 -2.25
CA LEU A 99 -15.00 -4.18 -1.08
C LEU A 99 -15.62 -2.82 -1.46
N ALA A 100 -15.18 -2.25 -2.57
CA ALA A 100 -15.64 -0.95 -3.06
C ALA A 100 -17.13 -0.93 -3.43
N GLU A 101 -17.67 -2.04 -3.98
CA GLU A 101 -19.09 -2.17 -4.35
C GLU A 101 -20.03 -2.14 -3.14
N GLY A 102 -19.52 -2.45 -1.93
CA GLY A 102 -20.28 -2.40 -0.68
C GLY A 102 -20.03 -1.17 0.18
N ALA A 103 -19.14 -0.26 -0.22
CA ALA A 103 -18.68 0.89 0.58
C ALA A 103 -19.32 2.22 0.12
N ALA A 104 -19.23 3.25 0.96
CA ALA A 104 -19.64 4.59 0.54
C ALA A 104 -18.66 5.15 -0.52
N PRO A 105 -19.09 5.94 -1.50
CA PRO A 105 -18.23 6.36 -2.62
C PRO A 105 -16.91 7.06 -2.22
N ASP A 106 -16.91 7.78 -1.11
CA ASP A 106 -15.74 8.50 -0.59
C ASP A 106 -14.90 7.70 0.42
N ASP A 107 -15.34 6.49 0.79
CA ASP A 107 -14.52 5.58 1.59
C ASP A 107 -13.21 5.26 0.86
N LEU A 108 -12.15 5.07 1.64
CA LEU A 108 -10.81 4.93 1.11
C LEU A 108 -10.31 3.50 1.28
N ILE A 109 -9.77 2.95 0.19
CA ILE A 109 -9.15 1.63 0.18
C ILE A 109 -7.66 1.82 -0.11
N TYR A 110 -6.80 1.36 0.78
CA TYR A 110 -5.36 1.29 0.55
C TYR A 110 -5.00 -0.08 0.00
N TYR A 111 -4.44 -0.11 -1.20
CA TYR A 111 -3.87 -1.32 -1.76
C TYR A 111 -2.40 -1.40 -1.41
N CYS A 112 -1.98 -2.51 -0.81
CA CYS A 112 -0.57 -2.87 -0.70
C CYS A 112 -0.36 -4.31 -1.18
N HIS A 113 0.55 -4.53 -2.13
CA HIS A 113 0.96 -5.90 -2.48
C HIS A 113 2.30 -6.23 -1.84
N SER A 114 2.42 -7.50 -1.45
CA SER A 114 3.55 -8.17 -0.85
C SER A 114 4.87 -8.13 -1.68
N LYS A 115 5.38 -6.93 -1.93
CA LYS A 115 6.58 -6.73 -2.77
C LYS A 115 7.77 -7.44 -2.15
N GLY A 116 8.56 -8.12 -3.00
CA GLY A 116 9.78 -8.79 -2.57
C GLY A 116 9.61 -10.25 -2.17
N ILE A 117 8.39 -10.73 -1.86
CA ILE A 117 8.17 -12.10 -1.39
C ILE A 117 8.74 -13.15 -2.35
N VAL A 118 8.43 -13.08 -3.64
CA VAL A 118 8.83 -14.10 -4.63
C VAL A 118 10.35 -14.28 -4.70
N GLN A 119 11.09 -13.19 -4.52
CA GLN A 119 12.56 -13.12 -4.61
C GLN A 119 13.23 -13.11 -3.23
N LEU A 120 12.45 -13.09 -2.13
CA LEU A 120 12.93 -12.89 -0.76
C LEU A 120 13.87 -11.68 -0.62
N ALA A 121 13.57 -10.60 -1.33
CA ALA A 121 14.47 -9.45 -1.46
C ALA A 121 14.29 -8.44 -0.32
N GLU A 122 15.25 -8.37 0.61
CA GLU A 122 15.22 -7.42 1.74
C GLU A 122 15.16 -5.96 1.31
N SER A 123 15.81 -5.59 0.20
CA SER A 123 15.68 -4.23 -0.35
C SER A 123 14.23 -3.87 -0.73
N LYS A 124 13.43 -4.87 -1.13
CA LYS A 124 12.00 -4.72 -1.40
C LYS A 124 11.15 -4.74 -0.12
N MET A 125 11.63 -5.32 0.97
CA MET A 125 11.03 -5.13 2.30
C MET A 125 11.09 -3.67 2.71
N GLY A 126 12.26 -3.02 2.53
CA GLY A 126 12.41 -1.60 2.82
C GLY A 126 11.47 -0.71 2.01
N LEU A 127 11.27 -1.03 0.73
CA LEU A 127 10.27 -0.40 -0.13
C LEU A 127 8.86 -0.59 0.43
N PHE A 128 8.46 -1.83 0.71
CA PHE A 128 7.14 -2.14 1.28
C PHE A 128 6.88 -1.32 2.55
N ARG A 129 7.86 -1.27 3.46
CA ARG A 129 7.73 -0.57 4.73
C ARG A 129 7.63 0.94 4.58
N LEU A 130 8.49 1.57 3.77
CA LEU A 130 8.40 3.00 3.50
C LEU A 130 7.04 3.36 2.90
N HIS A 131 6.61 2.63 1.87
CA HIS A 131 5.37 2.94 1.16
C HIS A 131 4.13 2.76 2.04
N THR A 132 4.10 1.74 2.88
CA THR A 132 2.99 1.49 3.81
C THR A 132 2.99 2.49 4.96
N GLU A 133 4.16 2.87 5.51
CA GLU A 133 4.24 3.92 6.53
C GLU A 133 3.75 5.25 5.98
N VAL A 134 4.28 5.70 4.84
CA VAL A 134 3.84 6.95 4.20
C VAL A 134 2.36 6.88 3.82
N GLY A 135 1.91 5.76 3.27
CA GLY A 135 0.52 5.57 2.87
C GLY A 135 -0.44 5.65 4.05
N LEU A 136 -0.22 4.86 5.09
CA LEU A 136 -1.15 4.73 6.22
C LEU A 136 -1.11 5.94 7.16
N THR A 137 0.00 6.67 7.22
CA THR A 137 0.13 7.88 8.08
C THR A 137 -0.19 9.19 7.34
N ALA A 138 -0.48 9.14 6.04
CA ALA A 138 -0.79 10.35 5.27
C ALA A 138 -2.09 11.01 5.75
N ASP A 139 -2.09 12.34 5.79
CA ASP A 139 -3.33 13.12 5.87
C ASP A 139 -4.04 13.13 4.50
N LEU A 140 -5.19 12.45 4.45
CA LEU A 140 -6.00 12.27 3.25
C LEU A 140 -7.17 13.25 3.15
N ALA A 141 -7.21 14.32 3.97
CA ALA A 141 -8.25 15.35 3.90
C ALA A 141 -8.35 15.97 2.50
N ARG A 142 -7.22 16.16 1.81
CA ARG A 142 -7.20 16.67 0.43
C ARG A 142 -7.80 15.69 -0.58
N LEU A 143 -7.53 14.39 -0.43
CA LEU A 143 -8.10 13.36 -1.31
C LEU A 143 -9.62 13.31 -1.16
N THR A 144 -10.10 13.35 0.07
CA THR A 144 -11.53 13.23 0.39
C THR A 144 -12.31 14.48 -0.02
N ALA A 145 -11.80 15.67 0.31
CA ALA A 145 -12.47 16.95 0.01
C ALA A 145 -12.52 17.31 -1.49
N ASN A 146 -11.66 16.73 -2.33
CA ASN A 146 -11.60 17.06 -3.75
C ASN A 146 -12.24 15.95 -4.61
N PRO A 147 -13.37 16.20 -5.30
CA PRO A 147 -14.02 15.20 -6.14
C PRO A 147 -13.21 14.82 -7.39
N ASN A 148 -12.26 15.68 -7.82
CA ASN A 148 -11.39 15.39 -8.95
C ASN A 148 -10.24 14.44 -8.59
N LEU A 149 -9.94 14.28 -7.30
CA LEU A 149 -8.96 13.33 -6.82
C LEU A 149 -9.63 11.98 -6.53
N THR A 150 -9.06 10.92 -7.10
CA THR A 150 -9.61 9.56 -7.03
C THR A 150 -8.66 8.59 -6.35
N ARG A 151 -7.36 8.93 -6.34
CA ARG A 151 -6.27 8.10 -5.84
C ARG A 151 -5.23 8.94 -5.12
N ALA A 152 -4.39 8.30 -4.32
CA ALA A 152 -3.16 8.91 -3.80
C ALA A 152 -2.02 7.88 -3.79
N GLY A 153 -0.79 8.34 -3.98
CA GLY A 153 0.38 7.47 -3.98
C GLY A 153 1.68 8.26 -3.88
N LEU A 154 2.76 7.58 -3.48
CA LEU A 154 4.03 8.25 -3.20
C LEU A 154 4.65 8.91 -4.45
N PHE A 155 4.74 8.15 -5.55
CA PHE A 155 5.32 8.61 -6.81
C PHE A 155 4.35 8.33 -7.96
N PRO A 156 3.34 9.18 -8.18
CA PRO A 156 2.46 9.01 -9.33
C PRO A 156 3.22 9.26 -10.63
N SER A 157 2.95 8.46 -11.66
CA SER A 157 3.43 8.70 -13.01
C SER A 157 2.57 9.77 -13.69
N ARG A 158 3.07 10.33 -14.80
CA ARG A 158 2.31 11.27 -15.64
C ARG A 158 0.95 10.72 -16.07
N ARG A 159 0.84 9.39 -16.16
CA ARG A 159 -0.33 8.67 -16.65
C ARG A 159 -1.36 8.37 -15.54
N GLY A 160 -1.11 8.88 -14.33
CA GLY A 160 -1.91 8.62 -13.14
C GLY A 160 -1.57 7.30 -12.45
N TRP A 161 -0.51 6.61 -12.89
CA TRP A 161 -0.14 5.31 -12.34
C TRP A 161 0.57 5.55 -11.02
N CYS A 162 0.01 5.11 -9.90
CA CYS A 162 0.75 5.09 -8.65
C CYS A 162 1.74 3.93 -8.70
N TRP A 163 2.99 4.14 -8.25
CA TRP A 163 4.03 3.12 -8.35
C TRP A 163 3.53 1.77 -7.83
N TYR A 164 3.61 0.78 -8.73
CA TYR A 164 2.81 -0.43 -8.71
C TYR A 164 2.88 -1.09 -7.34
N ASN A 165 1.69 -1.32 -6.78
CA ASN A 165 1.41 -2.04 -5.54
C ASN A 165 1.20 -1.20 -4.28
N PHE A 166 1.22 0.14 -4.31
CA PHE A 166 1.00 0.96 -3.10
C PHE A 166 0.23 2.24 -3.40
N PHE A 167 -1.06 2.29 -3.07
CA PHE A 167 -1.89 3.47 -3.30
C PHE A 167 -3.19 3.47 -2.49
N TRP A 168 -3.71 4.65 -2.23
CA TRP A 168 -5.11 4.85 -1.86
C TRP A 168 -5.98 5.02 -3.10
N ILE A 169 -7.21 4.55 -3.02
CA ILE A 169 -8.25 4.74 -4.04
C ILE A 169 -9.60 4.99 -3.36
N LYS A 170 -10.41 5.90 -3.93
CA LYS A 170 -11.80 6.09 -3.52
C LYS A 170 -12.64 4.89 -3.95
N ALA A 171 -13.48 4.37 -3.06
CA ALA A 171 -14.35 3.23 -3.34
C ALA A 171 -15.23 3.47 -4.56
N GLY A 172 -15.86 4.65 -4.69
CA GLY A 172 -16.71 4.97 -5.84
C GLY A 172 -15.98 4.90 -7.19
N TYR A 173 -14.71 5.31 -7.22
CA TYR A 173 -13.89 5.20 -8.42
C TYR A 173 -13.56 3.74 -8.73
N MET A 174 -13.21 2.93 -7.72
CA MET A 174 -12.87 1.51 -7.89
C MET A 174 -14.09 0.66 -8.29
N ALA A 175 -15.26 0.92 -7.70
CA ALA A 175 -16.51 0.23 -8.01
C ALA A 175 -16.93 0.42 -9.49
N GLY A 176 -16.62 1.58 -10.07
CA GLY A 176 -16.84 1.85 -11.50
C GLY A 176 -15.87 1.13 -12.45
N ARG A 177 -14.87 0.38 -11.94
CA ARG A 177 -13.88 -0.31 -12.78
C ARG A 177 -14.30 -1.73 -13.09
N THR A 178 -14.12 -2.15 -14.34
CA THR A 178 -14.26 -3.55 -14.72
C THR A 178 -12.97 -4.29 -14.42
N VAL A 179 -12.98 -5.11 -13.36
CA VAL A 179 -11.88 -6.03 -13.04
C VAL A 179 -12.19 -7.40 -13.63
N ARG A 180 -11.33 -7.89 -14.53
CA ARG A 180 -11.37 -9.23 -15.12
C ARG A 180 -10.00 -9.89 -15.00
N GLU A 181 -9.98 -11.20 -14.91
CA GLU A 181 -8.72 -11.93 -14.94
C GLU A 181 -8.08 -11.75 -16.34
N SER A 182 -6.76 -11.58 -16.38
CA SER A 182 -6.00 -11.35 -17.60
C SER A 182 -4.67 -12.07 -17.53
N ALA A 183 -4.21 -12.57 -18.67
CA ALA A 183 -2.86 -13.11 -18.84
C ALA A 183 -1.82 -12.00 -19.06
N ASP A 184 -2.24 -10.76 -19.29
CA ASP A 184 -1.36 -9.60 -19.37
C ASP A 184 -1.18 -9.00 -17.98
N ARG A 185 0.05 -9.07 -17.45
CA ARG A 185 0.42 -8.49 -16.16
C ARG A 185 0.21 -6.97 -16.09
N TYR A 186 0.28 -6.26 -17.22
CA TYR A 186 0.09 -4.81 -17.26
C TYR A 186 -1.40 -4.41 -17.26
N HIS A 187 -2.30 -5.37 -17.41
CA HIS A 187 -3.75 -5.13 -17.37
C HIS A 187 -4.20 -4.48 -16.07
N PHE A 188 -3.68 -4.93 -14.93
CA PHE A 188 -4.09 -4.40 -13.62
C PHE A 188 -3.52 -3.01 -13.36
N GLU A 189 -2.35 -2.70 -13.93
CA GLU A 189 -1.77 -1.37 -13.88
C GLU A 189 -2.65 -0.36 -14.62
N ALA A 190 -3.24 -0.77 -15.75
CA ALA A 190 -4.17 0.04 -16.54
C ALA A 190 -5.52 0.35 -15.83
N LEU A 191 -5.86 -0.38 -14.76
CA LEU A 191 -7.10 -0.11 -14.00
C LEU A 191 -6.99 1.13 -13.11
N ILE A 192 -5.76 1.51 -12.74
CA ILE A 192 -5.44 2.60 -11.82
C ILE A 192 -4.64 3.69 -12.49
N GLY A 193 -4.71 3.79 -13.81
CA GLY A 193 -4.12 4.82 -14.65
C GLY A 193 -4.13 4.36 -16.10
N ASP A 194 -4.09 5.27 -17.07
CA ASP A 194 -4.23 4.91 -18.48
C ASP A 194 -2.95 5.31 -19.23
N TYR A 195 -2.37 4.38 -19.99
CA TYR A 195 -1.17 4.69 -20.75
C TYR A 195 -1.41 5.89 -21.67
N ASP A 196 -2.60 6.02 -22.27
CA ASP A 196 -2.89 7.08 -23.22
C ASP A 196 -3.31 8.41 -22.56
N ASP A 197 -3.60 8.41 -21.26
CA ASP A 197 -3.93 9.62 -20.50
C ASP A 197 -2.67 10.36 -20.03
N LYS A 198 -2.21 11.33 -20.83
CA LYS A 198 -1.02 12.14 -20.51
C LYS A 198 -1.21 13.12 -19.35
N GLU A 199 -2.40 13.21 -18.78
CA GLU A 199 -2.74 14.08 -17.66
C GLU A 199 -3.38 13.32 -16.49
N GLY A 200 -3.34 12.00 -16.50
CA GLY A 200 -3.99 11.15 -15.49
C GLY A 200 -3.47 11.37 -14.07
N TYR A 201 -2.26 11.94 -13.94
CA TYR A 201 -1.72 12.39 -12.65
C TYR A 201 -2.59 13.44 -11.95
N ARG A 202 -3.40 14.22 -12.69
CA ARG A 202 -4.30 15.23 -12.10
C ARG A 202 -5.37 14.61 -11.20
N GLY A 203 -5.72 13.34 -11.45
CA GLY A 203 -6.65 12.59 -10.60
C GLY A 203 -6.00 11.93 -9.40
N VAL A 204 -4.72 12.21 -9.13
CA VAL A 204 -3.91 11.54 -8.11
C VAL A 204 -3.25 12.56 -7.18
N LEU A 205 -3.36 12.33 -5.87
CA LEU A 205 -2.62 13.09 -4.86
C LEU A 205 -1.21 12.49 -4.69
N PRO A 206 -0.12 13.21 -5.03
CA PRO A 206 1.23 12.78 -4.67
C PRO A 206 1.43 12.88 -3.15
N LEU A 207 2.05 11.85 -2.56
CA LEU A 207 2.34 11.77 -1.11
C LEU A 207 3.82 11.97 -0.78
N ILE A 208 4.62 12.48 -1.73
CA ILE A 208 6.08 12.63 -1.56
C ILE A 208 6.46 13.61 -0.44
N ASP A 209 5.61 14.59 -0.14
CA ASP A 209 5.76 15.54 0.96
C ASP A 209 5.67 14.87 2.34
N ARG A 210 5.27 13.58 2.37
CA ARG A 210 5.18 12.76 3.58
C ARG A 210 6.35 11.81 3.74
N LEU A 211 7.38 11.92 2.89
CA LEU A 211 8.63 11.20 3.14
C LEU A 211 9.21 11.65 4.49
N PRO A 212 9.65 10.71 5.34
CA PRO A 212 10.05 10.99 6.72
C PRO A 212 11.45 11.61 6.85
N PHE A 213 12.00 12.19 5.78
CA PHE A 213 13.32 12.81 5.74
C PHE A 213 13.25 14.13 5.00
N GLU A 214 13.84 15.17 5.61
CA GLU A 214 13.84 16.55 5.09
C GLU A 214 14.58 16.71 3.76
N ASP A 215 15.42 15.75 3.36
CA ASP A 215 16.12 15.82 2.08
C ASP A 215 16.23 14.44 1.40
N SER A 216 15.18 14.07 0.66
CA SER A 216 15.27 12.97 -0.30
C SER A 216 16.08 13.34 -1.55
N GLY A 217 16.46 14.62 -1.71
CA GLY A 217 16.95 15.20 -2.96
C GLY A 217 15.91 15.20 -4.09
N ILE A 218 14.66 14.81 -3.81
CA ILE A 218 13.60 14.70 -4.80
C ILE A 218 12.64 15.89 -4.64
N ALA A 219 12.58 16.74 -5.66
CA ALA A 219 11.62 17.84 -5.69
C ALA A 219 10.17 17.33 -5.68
N VAL A 220 9.30 18.02 -4.93
CA VAL A 220 7.85 17.78 -4.96
C VAL A 220 7.32 18.14 -6.35
N LYS A 221 6.73 17.15 -7.02
CA LYS A 221 6.16 17.27 -8.37
C LYS A 221 4.79 16.61 -8.40
N PRO A 222 3.89 17.04 -9.29
CA PRO A 222 2.61 16.37 -9.50
C PRO A 222 2.75 14.93 -10.03
N TRP A 223 3.89 14.61 -10.67
CA TRP A 223 4.21 13.28 -11.18
C TRP A 223 5.71 13.09 -11.40
N TYR A 224 6.14 11.83 -11.57
CA TYR A 224 7.53 11.42 -11.66
C TYR A 224 7.78 10.46 -12.84
N ARG A 225 8.97 10.55 -13.43
CA ARG A 225 9.55 9.52 -14.30
C ARG A 225 10.31 8.49 -13.46
N ALA A 226 10.52 7.30 -14.02
CA ALA A 226 11.20 6.23 -13.31
C ALA A 226 12.62 6.65 -12.86
N GLU A 227 13.33 7.40 -13.69
CA GLU A 227 14.69 7.89 -13.41
C GLU A 227 14.69 8.91 -12.27
N GLU A 228 13.63 9.72 -12.15
CA GLU A 228 13.46 10.71 -11.08
C GLU A 228 13.13 10.05 -9.74
N THR A 229 12.65 8.80 -9.76
CA THR A 229 12.43 7.95 -8.58
C THR A 229 13.61 7.02 -8.29
N ALA A 230 14.78 7.26 -8.92
CA ALA A 230 15.98 6.48 -8.75
C ALA A 230 17.14 7.34 -8.22
N SER A 231 16.97 7.93 -7.03
CA SER A 231 18.03 8.70 -6.35
C SER A 231 18.81 7.85 -5.35
N PRO A 232 20.13 8.08 -5.17
CA PRO A 232 20.91 7.42 -4.12
C PRO A 232 20.33 7.61 -2.70
N ALA A 233 19.75 8.78 -2.42
CA ALA A 233 19.10 9.09 -1.14
C ALA A 233 17.84 8.25 -0.90
N LEU A 234 17.00 8.05 -1.93
CA LEU A 234 15.83 7.19 -1.84
C LEU A 234 16.23 5.72 -1.64
N PHE A 235 17.28 5.24 -2.32
CA PHE A 235 17.78 3.89 -2.10
C PHE A 235 18.41 3.71 -0.71
N ALA A 236 19.10 4.72 -0.17
CA ALA A 236 19.55 4.72 1.21
C ALA A 236 18.38 4.64 2.19
N THR A 237 17.29 5.37 1.90
CA THR A 237 16.05 5.31 2.67
C THR A 237 15.44 3.90 2.64
N TYR A 238 15.32 3.26 1.47
CA TYR A 238 14.85 1.88 1.42
C TYR A 238 15.74 0.92 2.22
N ARG A 239 17.06 1.06 2.15
CA ARG A 239 17.98 0.24 2.96
C ARG A 239 17.78 0.45 4.46
N TYR A 240 17.59 1.69 4.89
CA TYR A 240 17.26 2.00 6.28
C TYR A 240 15.97 1.29 6.72
N TYR A 241 14.89 1.44 5.95
CA TYR A 241 13.61 0.78 6.22
C TYR A 241 13.70 -0.75 6.21
N ALA A 242 14.57 -1.34 5.39
CA ALA A 242 14.80 -2.79 5.37
C ALA A 242 15.37 -3.30 6.70
N GLY A 243 16.15 -2.48 7.40
CA GLY A 243 16.73 -2.82 8.71
C GLY A 243 15.81 -2.63 9.92
N LEU A 244 14.64 -2.00 9.74
CA LEU A 244 13.69 -1.80 10.85
C LEU A 244 13.00 -3.11 11.25
N GLU A 245 12.52 -3.20 12.49
CA GLU A 245 11.70 -4.33 12.93
C GLU A 245 10.24 -3.94 13.17
N CYS A 246 10.02 -2.71 13.61
CA CYS A 246 8.74 -2.07 13.87
C CYS A 246 8.73 -0.63 13.29
N PRO A 247 7.54 -0.04 13.07
CA PRO A 247 7.40 1.32 12.57
C PRO A 247 7.98 2.36 13.51
N ARG A 248 8.40 3.49 12.97
CA ARG A 248 8.79 4.63 13.80
C ARG A 248 7.56 5.12 14.56
N ARG A 249 7.70 5.27 15.87
CA ARG A 249 6.80 6.15 16.63
C ARG A 249 7.14 7.57 16.22
N LEU A 250 6.40 8.12 15.26
CA LEU A 250 6.43 9.56 15.04
C LEU A 250 5.85 10.21 16.30
N PRO A 251 6.47 11.28 16.84
CA PRO A 251 5.83 12.06 17.89
C PRO A 251 4.46 12.50 17.38
N HIS A 252 3.42 12.34 18.21
CA HIS A 252 2.07 12.74 17.83
C HIS A 252 2.09 14.22 17.42
N PRO A 253 1.36 14.63 16.37
CA PRO A 253 1.26 16.04 15.98
C PRO A 253 0.62 16.95 17.06
N HIS A 254 0.17 16.39 18.19
CA HIS A 254 -0.27 17.12 19.37
C HIS A 254 0.81 17.33 20.45
N GLU A 255 1.99 16.75 20.31
CA GLU A 255 3.19 17.15 21.07
C GLU A 255 3.93 18.24 20.29
N ALA A 256 3.24 19.33 19.97
CA ALA A 256 3.92 20.57 19.69
C ALA A 256 4.71 20.93 20.97
N LEU A 257 6.03 20.95 20.85
CA LEU A 257 6.94 21.50 21.86
C LEU A 257 6.33 22.81 22.41
N PRO A 258 6.27 23.01 23.74
CA PRO A 258 5.82 24.29 24.27
C PRO A 258 6.66 25.37 23.63
N ALA A 259 5.99 26.35 23.02
CA ALA A 259 6.62 27.54 22.47
C ALA A 259 7.47 28.16 23.59
N SER A 260 8.77 27.92 23.56
CA SER A 260 9.70 28.56 24.47
C SER A 260 9.68 30.04 24.14
N ALA A 261 9.17 30.80 25.10
CA ALA A 261 9.21 32.25 25.26
C ALA A 261 10.15 32.97 24.27
N VAL A 262 9.54 33.68 23.33
CA VAL A 262 10.19 34.84 22.72
C VAL A 262 10.13 35.93 23.79
N ASP A 263 11.22 36.08 24.53
CA ASP A 263 11.48 37.27 25.34
C ASP A 263 11.51 38.48 24.40
N HIS A 264 10.53 39.36 24.55
CA HIS A 264 10.62 40.73 24.07
C HIS A 264 11.43 41.53 25.09
N PRO A 265 12.59 42.12 24.74
CA PRO A 265 13.09 43.23 25.52
C PRO A 265 12.30 44.47 25.13
N GLU A 266 11.46 44.95 26.05
CA GLU A 266 11.03 46.34 26.05
C GLU A 266 12.20 47.26 26.43
N ARG A 267 12.35 48.30 25.60
CA ARG A 267 13.10 49.58 25.79
C ARG A 267 14.58 49.61 25.42
#